data_AF-A0A915D1M7-F1
#
_entry.id   AF-A0A915D1M7-F1
#
_cell.length_a   1.000
_cell.length_b   1.000
_cell.length_c   1.000
_cell.angle_alpha   90.00
_cell.angle_beta   90.00
_cell.angle_gamma   90.00
#
_symmetry.space_group_name_H-M   'P 1'
#
loop_
_entity.id
_entity.type
_entity.pdbx_description
1 polymer ?
#
loop_
_entity_poly.entity_id
_entity_poly.type
_entity_poly.pdbx_seq_one_letter_code
_entity_poly.pdbx_strand_id
1 'polypeptide(L)'
;MSTVRLIHSYNSSFCLFIGGFLNCFLVYLIKSRTTKEMKVYSRILLQTCVVDLCVLVIGFLSQPIFFAEYGESAKIFNCPFDSSSHMQFLLFCMWIIANFLSSTSMTFQFIYRYLLLCSSYYFACGLSLTFCPLRL
;
A
#
# COMPACT_ATOMS: atom_id res chain seq x y z
N MET A 1 -6.74 5.93 29.81
CA MET A 1 -5.62 5.77 28.85
C MET A 1 -5.18 4.32 28.62
N SER A 2 -5.11 3.46 29.65
CA SER A 2 -4.65 2.06 29.50
C SER A 2 -5.51 1.21 28.55
N THR A 3 -6.84 1.38 28.58
CA THR A 3 -7.78 0.68 27.70
C THR A 3 -7.59 1.01 26.22
N VAL A 4 -7.39 2.29 25.89
CA VAL A 4 -7.16 2.74 24.50
C VAL A 4 -5.85 2.16 23.95
N ARG A 5 -4.79 2.12 24.75
CA ARG A 5 -3.51 1.50 24.34
C ARG A 5 -3.66 0.01 24.08
N LEU A 6 -4.40 -0.71 24.94
CA LEU A 6 -4.69 -2.13 24.75
C LEU A 6 -5.46 -2.38 23.46
N ILE A 7 -6.56 -1.66 23.22
CA ILE A 7 -7.37 -1.80 22.00
C ILE A 7 -6.51 -1.52 20.76
N HIS A 8 -5.70 -0.46 20.80
CA HIS A 8 -4.80 -0.13 19.70
C HIS A 8 -3.75 -1.22 19.45
N SER A 9 -3.17 -1.78 20.50
CA SER A 9 -2.20 -2.88 20.39
C SER A 9 -2.82 -4.15 19.78
N TYR A 10 -4.03 -4.50 20.19
CA TYR A 10 -4.77 -5.62 19.61
C TYR A 10 -5.09 -5.39 18.13
N ASN A 11 -5.58 -4.19 17.80
CA ASN A 11 -5.88 -3.83 16.41
C ASN A 11 -4.61 -3.86 15.54
N SER A 12 -3.50 -3.32 16.03
CA SER A 12 -2.22 -3.32 15.33
C SER A 12 -1.71 -4.74 15.08
N SER A 13 -1.81 -5.61 16.08
CA SER A 13 -1.45 -7.04 15.95
C SER A 13 -2.32 -7.74 14.92
N PHE A 14 -3.64 -7.57 15.01
CA PHE A 14 -4.60 -8.16 14.08
C PHE A 14 -4.38 -7.69 12.64
N CYS A 15 -4.11 -6.40 12.46
CA CYS A 15 -3.77 -5.81 11.16
C CYS A 15 -2.49 -6.41 10.58
N LEU A 16 -1.44 -6.59 11.40
CA LEU A 16 -0.20 -7.24 10.96
C LEU A 16 -0.46 -8.67 10.48
N PHE A 17 -1.23 -9.46 11.24
CA PHE A 17 -1.52 -10.85 10.88
C PHE A 17 -2.37 -10.97 9.61
N ILE A 18 -3.52 -10.29 9.56
CA ILE A 18 -4.43 -10.38 8.41
C ILE A 18 -3.81 -9.70 7.19
N GLY A 19 -3.25 -8.50 7.35
CA GLY A 19 -2.59 -7.79 6.28
C GLY A 19 -1.40 -8.56 5.73
N GLY A 20 -0.59 -9.17 6.61
CA GLY A 20 0.52 -10.03 6.21
C GLY A 20 0.04 -11.26 5.44
N PHE A 21 -0.99 -11.94 5.94
CA PHE A 21 -1.58 -13.10 5.26
C PHE A 21 -2.11 -12.75 3.86
N LEU A 22 -2.90 -11.67 3.75
CA LEU A 22 -3.47 -11.24 2.46
C LEU A 22 -2.40 -10.80 1.46
N ASN A 23 -1.36 -10.07 1.90
CA ASN A 23 -0.25 -9.69 1.03
C ASN A 23 0.55 -10.90 0.55
N CYS A 24 0.84 -11.86 1.44
CA CYS A 24 1.51 -13.11 1.07
C CYS A 24 0.66 -13.94 0.10
N PHE A 25 -0.65 -14.02 0.34
CA PHE A 25 -1.58 -14.70 -0.57
C PHE A 25 -1.65 -14.01 -1.94
N LEU A 26 -1.63 -12.68 -1.98
CA LEU A 26 -1.59 -11.92 -3.22
C LEU A 26 -0.29 -12.18 -4.00
N VAL A 27 0.86 -12.21 -3.32
CA VAL A 27 2.14 -12.59 -3.95
C VAL A 27 2.09 -14.01 -4.52
N TYR A 28 1.48 -14.96 -3.80
CA TYR A 28 1.26 -16.32 -4.29
C TYR A 28 0.40 -16.32 -5.57
N LEU A 29 -0.71 -15.59 -5.58
CA LEU A 29 -1.58 -15.46 -6.76
C LEU A 29 -0.85 -14.83 -7.95
N ILE A 30 -0.08 -13.75 -7.72
CA ILE A 30 0.72 -13.10 -8.76
C ILE A 30 1.67 -14.11 -9.38
N LYS A 31 2.38 -14.92 -8.57
CA LYS A 31 3.32 -15.92 -9.11
C LYS A 31 2.62 -17.08 -9.82
N SER A 32 1.49 -17.55 -9.29
CA SER A 32 0.80 -18.74 -9.79
C SER A 32 -0.07 -18.48 -11.02
N ARG A 33 -0.67 -17.28 -11.14
CA ARG A 33 -1.75 -17.01 -12.10
C ARG A 33 -1.47 -15.87 -13.09
N THR A 34 -0.31 -15.21 -13.05
CA THR A 34 -0.01 -14.10 -13.99
C THR A 34 0.26 -14.62 -15.41
N THR A 35 -0.50 -14.12 -16.38
CA THR A 35 -0.29 -14.35 -17.82
C THR A 35 0.87 -13.51 -18.37
N LYS A 36 1.50 -13.95 -19.47
CA LYS A 36 2.71 -13.30 -20.02
C LYS A 36 2.48 -11.84 -20.45
N GLU A 37 1.26 -11.46 -20.81
CA GLU A 37 0.93 -10.10 -21.24
C GLU A 37 0.84 -9.10 -20.07
N MET A 38 0.53 -9.58 -18.86
CA MET A 38 0.37 -8.75 -17.66
C MET A 38 1.65 -8.66 -16.82
N LYS A 39 2.82 -9.03 -17.38
CA LYS A 39 4.09 -9.08 -16.64
C LYS A 39 4.51 -7.75 -16.03
N VAL A 40 4.31 -6.64 -16.75
CA VAL A 40 4.66 -5.30 -16.24
C VAL A 40 3.75 -4.94 -15.07
N TYR A 41 2.45 -5.15 -15.22
CA TYR A 41 1.47 -4.91 -14.16
C TYR A 41 1.73 -5.77 -12.91
N SER A 42 2.06 -7.05 -13.10
CA SER A 42 2.43 -7.98 -12.04
C SER A 42 3.65 -7.51 -11.23
N ARG A 43 4.64 -6.90 -11.87
CA ARG A 43 5.80 -6.31 -11.16
C ARG A 43 5.40 -5.14 -10.28
N ILE A 44 4.54 -4.25 -10.78
CA ILE A 44 4.01 -3.11 -10.00
C ILE A 44 3.23 -3.64 -8.79
N LEU A 45 2.37 -4.65 -8.99
CA LEU A 45 1.60 -5.27 -7.92
C LEU A 45 2.50 -5.90 -6.85
N LEU A 46 3.55 -6.59 -7.27
CA LEU A 46 4.51 -7.22 -6.36
C LEU A 46 5.28 -6.17 -5.55
N GLN A 47 5.70 -5.07 -6.19
CA GLN A 47 6.33 -3.94 -5.50
C GLN A 47 5.38 -3.36 -4.44
N THR A 48 4.10 -3.18 -4.76
CA THR A 48 3.11 -2.69 -3.79
C THR A 48 2.95 -3.66 -2.61
N CYS A 49 2.88 -4.97 -2.85
CA CYS A 49 2.82 -5.96 -1.76
C CYS A 49 4.03 -5.86 -0.83
N VAL A 50 5.23 -5.64 -1.36
CA VAL A 50 6.45 -5.48 -0.55
C VAL A 50 6.39 -4.20 0.28
N VAL A 51 5.94 -3.09 -0.32
CA VAL A 51 5.79 -1.82 0.40
C VAL A 51 4.73 -1.95 1.50
N ASP A 52 3.61 -2.62 1.23
CA ASP A 52 2.54 -2.82 2.21
C ASP A 52 2.99 -3.71 3.37
N LEU A 53 3.77 -4.77 3.10
CA LEU A 53 4.40 -5.57 4.16
C LEU A 53 5.35 -4.72 5.03
N CYS A 54 6.15 -3.85 4.41
CA CYS A 54 7.02 -2.91 5.14
C CYS A 54 6.19 -1.96 6.01
N VAL A 55 5.09 -1.39 5.50
CA VAL A 55 4.19 -0.52 6.26
C VAL A 55 3.59 -1.26 7.45
N LEU A 56 3.14 -2.51 7.27
CA LEU A 56 2.56 -3.31 8.35
C LEU A 56 3.57 -3.57 9.47
N VAL A 57 4.80 -3.97 9.12
CA VAL A 57 5.87 -4.23 10.10
C VAL A 57 6.25 -2.94 10.82
N ILE A 58 6.56 -1.87 10.09
CA ILE A 58 6.97 -0.58 10.69
C ILE A 58 5.81 0.03 11.50
N GLY A 59 4.57 -0.11 11.04
CA GLY A 59 3.38 0.33 11.76
C GLY A 59 3.17 -0.41 13.08
N PHE A 60 3.40 -1.72 13.08
CA PHE A 60 3.36 -2.53 14.31
C PHE A 60 4.49 -2.17 15.28
N LEU A 61 5.68 -1.84 14.79
CA LEU A 61 6.80 -1.44 15.64
C LEU A 61 6.64 -0.02 16.20
N SER A 62 6.12 0.91 15.39
CA SER A 62 6.00 2.32 15.78
C SER A 62 4.76 2.60 16.63
N GLN A 63 3.64 1.90 16.41
CA GLN A 63 2.32 2.11 17.05
C GLN A 63 2.04 3.57 17.45
N PRO A 64 2.03 4.53 16.50
CA PRO A 64 1.81 5.93 16.82
C PRO A 64 0.34 6.13 17.18
N ILE A 65 0.06 6.60 18.41
CA ILE A 65 -1.29 6.99 18.84
C ILE A 65 -1.33 8.51 18.90
N PHE A 66 -2.20 9.11 18.07
CA PHE A 66 -2.44 10.54 18.04
C PHE A 66 -3.68 10.87 18.87
N PHE A 67 -3.50 11.68 19.90
CA PHE A 67 -4.60 12.28 20.65
C PHE A 67 -4.63 13.77 20.37
N ALA A 68 -5.81 14.31 20.10
CA ALA A 68 -6.05 15.74 20.06
C ALA A 68 -7.15 16.03 21.09
N GLU A 69 -6.79 16.70 22.18
CA GLU A 69 -7.72 17.05 23.25
C GLU A 69 -7.56 18.53 23.59
N TYR A 70 -8.65 19.29 23.61
CA TYR A 70 -8.66 20.73 23.95
C TYR A 70 -7.68 21.62 23.15
N GLY A 71 -7.38 21.27 21.89
CA GLY A 71 -6.47 22.03 21.04
C GLY A 71 -4.99 21.65 21.18
N GLU A 72 -4.66 20.75 22.12
CA GLU A 72 -3.31 20.20 22.29
C GLU A 72 -3.23 18.80 21.64
N SER A 73 -2.21 18.57 20.82
CA SER A 73 -1.96 17.25 20.22
C SER A 73 -0.88 16.50 21.02
N ALA A 74 -1.28 15.44 21.72
CA ALA A 74 -0.35 14.54 22.40
C ALA A 74 -0.09 13.30 21.55
N LYS A 75 1.18 12.96 21.37
CA LYS A 75 1.59 11.74 20.69
C LYS A 75 2.11 10.72 21.69
N ILE A 76 1.48 9.57 21.70
CA ILE A 76 1.87 8.45 22.58
C ILE A 76 2.39 7.33 21.69
N PHE A 77 3.61 6.89 21.96
CA PHE A 77 4.17 5.70 21.34
C PHE A 77 3.87 4.48 22.21
N ASN A 78 3.22 3.49 21.63
CA ASN A 78 2.97 2.21 22.29
C ASN A 78 3.89 1.13 21.71
N CYS A 79 5.20 1.42 21.65
CA CYS A 79 6.17 0.49 21.10
C CYS A 79 6.13 -0.84 21.88
N PRO A 80 6.14 -2.01 21.22
CA PRO A 80 6.19 -3.30 21.91
C PRO A 80 7.52 -3.54 22.66
N PHE A 81 8.53 -2.71 22.42
CA PHE A 81 9.85 -2.81 23.04
C PHE A 81 10.20 -1.52 23.79
N ASP A 82 10.85 -1.66 24.95
CA ASP A 82 11.45 -0.53 25.65
C ASP A 82 12.60 0.04 24.80
N SER A 83 12.28 1.09 24.06
CA SER A 83 13.17 1.75 23.12
C SER A 83 13.43 3.18 23.56
N SER A 84 14.65 3.66 23.34
CA SER A 84 15.00 5.07 23.60
C SER A 84 14.12 6.03 22.81
N SER A 85 13.96 7.26 23.31
CA SER A 85 13.18 8.31 22.65
C SER A 85 13.63 8.57 21.20
N HIS A 86 14.94 8.51 20.94
CA HIS A 86 15.51 8.63 19.60
C HIS A 86 15.08 7.50 18.66
N MET A 87 15.07 6.25 19.15
CA MET A 87 14.63 5.10 18.34
C MET A 87 13.14 5.17 18.03
N GLN A 88 12.31 5.62 18.99
CA GLN A 88 10.87 5.83 18.74
C GLN A 88 10.63 6.92 17.69
N PHE A 89 11.41 8.00 17.72
CA PHE A 89 11.36 9.05 16.70
C PHE A 89 11.79 8.55 15.32
N LEU A 90 12.87 7.76 15.23
CA LEU A 90 13.32 7.16 13.97
C LEU A 90 12.26 6.21 13.40
N LEU A 91 11.69 5.32 14.23
CA LEU A 91 10.60 4.43 13.82
C LEU A 91 9.39 5.21 13.31
N PHE A 92 9.09 6.35 13.91
CA PHE A 92 8.04 7.23 13.41
C PHE A 92 8.33 7.83 12.04
N CYS A 93 9.53 8.36 11.83
CA CYS A 93 9.93 8.89 10.53
C CYS A 93 9.86 7.80 9.45
N MET A 94 10.35 6.59 9.77
CA MET A 94 10.25 5.43 8.89
C MET A 94 8.79 5.08 8.59
N TRP A 95 7.90 5.15 9.58
CA TRP A 95 6.47 4.92 9.39
C TRP A 95 5.83 5.96 8.44
N ILE A 96 6.14 7.25 8.59
CA ILE A 96 5.66 8.29 7.68
C ILE A 96 6.13 8.02 6.25
N ILE A 97 7.44 7.74 6.07
CA ILE A 97 8.02 7.47 4.76
C ILE A 97 7.35 6.25 4.12
N ALA A 98 7.14 5.17 4.89
CA ALA A 98 6.49 3.96 4.39
C ALA A 98 5.04 4.22 3.95
N ASN A 99 4.26 5.01 4.72
CA ASN A 99 2.90 5.40 4.33
C ASN A 99 2.87 6.25 3.05
N PHE A 100 3.84 7.15 2.88
CA PHE A 100 3.98 7.94 1.66
C PHE A 100 4.30 7.08 0.45
N LEU A 101 5.21 6.11 0.59
CA LEU A 101 5.56 5.15 -0.46
C LEU A 101 4.36 4.26 -0.84
N SER A 102 3.58 3.79 0.14
CA SER A 102 2.36 3.01 -0.13
C SER A 102 1.31 3.84 -0.88
N SER A 103 1.08 5.08 -0.47
CA SER A 103 0.16 6.00 -1.14
C SER A 103 0.57 6.27 -2.59
N THR A 104 1.86 6.48 -2.84
CA THR A 104 2.39 6.72 -4.20
C THR A 104 2.29 5.45 -5.06
N SER A 105 2.48 4.27 -4.47
CA SER A 105 2.33 2.98 -5.16
C SER A 105 0.91 2.77 -5.69
N MET A 106 -0.12 3.13 -4.90
CA MET A 106 -1.52 3.15 -5.34
C MET A 106 -1.71 4.09 -6.54
N THR A 107 -1.14 5.29 -6.51
CA THR A 107 -1.21 6.25 -7.62
C THR A 107 -0.59 5.68 -8.90
N PHE A 108 0.58 5.04 -8.82
CA PHE A 108 1.20 4.40 -9.98
C PHE A 108 0.34 3.29 -10.58
N GLN A 109 -0.31 2.47 -9.75
CA GLN A 109 -1.24 1.45 -10.25
C GLN A 109 -2.43 2.07 -11.00
N PHE A 110 -2.98 3.15 -10.47
CA PHE A 110 -4.08 3.88 -11.11
C PHE A 110 -3.65 4.47 -12.45
N ILE A 111 -2.53 5.18 -12.50
CA ILE A 111 -1.97 5.78 -13.73
C ILE A 111 -1.70 4.68 -14.78
N TYR A 112 -1.10 3.57 -14.37
CA TYR A 112 -0.80 2.46 -15.28
C TYR A 112 -2.08 1.89 -15.91
N ARG A 113 -3.12 1.64 -15.10
CA ARG A 113 -4.42 1.15 -15.59
C ARG A 113 -5.09 2.15 -16.53
N TYR A 114 -5.02 3.44 -16.19
CA TYR A 114 -5.55 4.51 -17.04
C TYR A 114 -4.86 4.57 -18.40
N LEU A 115 -3.52 4.54 -18.44
CA LEU A 115 -2.75 4.55 -19.68
C LEU A 115 -3.01 3.31 -20.54
N LEU A 116 -3.14 2.14 -19.92
CA LEU A 116 -3.43 0.89 -20.63
C LEU A 116 -4.81 0.93 -21.29
N LEU A 117 -5.82 1.47 -20.60
CA LEU A 117 -7.15 1.69 -21.18
C LEU A 117 -7.08 2.67 -22.35
N CYS A 118 -6.47 3.85 -22.16
CA CYS A 118 -6.32 4.84 -23.23
C CYS A 118 -5.60 4.26 -24.45
N SER A 119 -4.49 3.55 -24.26
CA SER A 119 -3.74 2.89 -25.35
C SER A 119 -4.60 1.88 -26.10
N SER A 120 -5.41 1.09 -25.38
CA SER A 120 -6.34 0.15 -26.00
C SER A 120 -7.43 0.85 -26.81
N TYR A 121 -7.93 2.00 -26.36
CA TYR A 121 -8.88 2.82 -27.12
C TYR A 121 -8.27 3.40 -28.40
N TYR A 122 -7.02 3.90 -28.35
CA TYR A 122 -6.32 4.37 -29.56
C TYR A 122 -6.09 3.23 -30.55
N PHE A 123 -5.77 2.03 -30.09
CA PHE A 123 -5.60 0.86 -30.96
C PHE A 123 -6.92 0.41 -31.58
N ALA A 124 -8.01 0.37 -30.81
CA ALA A 124 -9.35 0.04 -31.31
C ALA A 124 -9.87 1.08 -32.31
N CYS A 125 -9.66 2.38 -32.05
CA CYS A 125 -10.06 3.46 -32.94
C CYS A 125 -9.20 3.53 -34.22
N GLY A 126 -7.89 3.26 -34.10
CA GLY A 126 -6.98 3.12 -35.25
C GLY A 126 -7.33 1.92 -36.13
N LEU A 127 -7.82 0.82 -35.54
CA LEU A 127 -8.37 -0.32 -36.30
C LEU A 127 -9.72 0.01 -36.95
N SER A 128 -10.61 0.76 -36.27
CA SER A 128 -11.87 1.21 -36.88
C SER A 128 -11.66 2.16 -38.07
N LEU A 129 -10.57 2.93 -38.10
CA LEU A 129 -10.20 3.75 -39.26
C LEU A 129 -9.57 2.94 -40.41
N THR A 130 -9.07 1.73 -40.17
CA THR A 130 -8.59 0.81 -41.22
C THR A 130 -9.64 -0.19 -41.70
N PHE A 131 -10.73 -0.38 -40.94
CA PHE A 131 -11.88 -1.20 -41.31
C PHE A 131 -13.13 -0.40 -41.74
N CYS A 132 -12.98 0.89 -42.03
CA CYS A 132 -13.97 1.61 -42.83
C CYS A 132 -13.55 1.47 -44.30
N PRO A 133 -14.09 0.52 -45.09
CA PRO A 133 -13.96 0.63 -46.52
C PRO A 133 -14.71 1.91 -46.90
N LEU A 134 -14.01 2.82 -47.59
CA LEU A 134 -14.67 3.76 -48.49
C LEU A 134 -15.73 2.97 -49.28
N ARG A 135 -16.99 3.13 -48.93
CA ARG A 135 -18.09 3.02 -49.88
C ARG A 135 -18.51 4.45 -50.17
N LEU A 136 -18.41 4.74 -51.47
CA LEU A 136 -18.69 6.01 -52.15
C LEU A 136 -19.90 6.75 -51.59
#